data_AF-A0A3G2J654-F1
#
_entry.id   AF-A0A3G2J654-F1
#
_cell.length_a   1.000
_cell.length_b   1.000
_cell.length_c   1.000
_cell.angle_alpha   90.00
_cell.angle_beta   90.00
_cell.angle_gamma   90.00
#
_symmetry.space_group_name_H-M   'P 1'
#
loop_
_entity.id
_entity.type
_entity.pdbx_description
1 polymer ?
#
loop_
_entity_poly.entity_id
_entity_poly.type
_entity_poly.pdbx_seq_one_letter_code
_entity_poly.pdbx_strand_id
1 'polypeptide(L)'
;MRRDISVLRDAETEELIDRLKTLVDESYGRDPEAGYATHLRMALDYRTWHVMDAIITGPERGQERKISRRAKLSQGETRFVSYVTLFAAADAYLKSLPDTGLALRLILLDDAFAKVDQRTIGELMALLVRLDLDFVMTGHALWGFFADVPQMDTYEVRRDEGTAAVTTHVHWDGHTRHLQTVS
;
A
#
# COMPACT_ATOMS: atom_id res chain seq x y z
N MET A 1 -18.95 -8.17 -0.49
CA MET A 1 -19.77 -6.96 -0.23
C MET A 1 -18.93 -5.75 -0.58
N ARG A 2 -19.11 -5.24 -1.81
CA ARG A 2 -18.31 -4.16 -2.41
C ARG A 2 -18.95 -2.83 -1.96
N ARG A 3 -18.25 -2.03 -1.16
CA ARG A 3 -18.72 -0.70 -0.72
C ARG A 3 -18.38 0.30 -1.82
N ASP A 4 -19.40 0.93 -2.42
CA ASP A 4 -19.21 2.11 -3.27
C ASP A 4 -18.70 3.27 -2.40
N ILE A 5 -17.54 3.80 -2.75
CA ILE A 5 -16.87 4.91 -2.06
C ILE A 5 -17.51 6.27 -2.42
N SER A 6 -18.35 6.32 -3.46
CA SER A 6 -18.94 7.56 -4.00
C SER A 6 -20.18 8.07 -3.28
N VAL A 7 -20.70 7.34 -2.29
CA VAL A 7 -21.86 7.76 -1.50
C VAL A 7 -21.52 7.62 -0.03
N LEU A 8 -20.95 8.68 0.56
CA LEU A 8 -21.12 8.89 2.00
C LEU A 8 -22.64 8.90 2.22
N ARG A 9 -23.14 7.98 3.05
CA ARG A 9 -24.57 7.98 3.39
C ARG A 9 -24.90 9.35 3.99
N ASP A 10 -26.09 9.89 3.76
CA ASP A 10 -26.46 11.25 4.19
C ASP A 10 -26.08 11.53 5.67
N ALA A 11 -26.24 10.53 6.54
CA ALA A 11 -25.83 10.59 7.94
C ALA A 11 -24.32 10.74 8.18
N GLU A 12 -23.46 10.07 7.39
CA GLU A 12 -22.00 10.19 7.48
C GLU A 12 -21.54 11.56 6.97
N THR A 13 -22.24 12.10 5.97
CA THR A 13 -22.01 13.46 5.47
C THR A 13 -22.39 14.50 6.52
N GLU A 14 -23.53 14.33 7.19
CA GLU A 14 -24.00 15.23 8.24
C GLU A 14 -23.04 15.23 9.45
N GLU A 15 -22.60 14.06 9.89
CA GLU A 15 -21.59 13.91 10.96
C GLU A 15 -20.28 14.63 10.60
N LEU A 16 -19.81 14.47 9.36
CA LEU A 16 -18.60 15.16 8.90
C LEU A 16 -18.79 16.67 8.88
N ILE A 17 -19.93 17.17 8.41
CA ILE A 17 -20.24 18.61 8.38
C ILE A 17 -20.25 19.17 9.81
N ASP A 18 -20.89 18.49 10.76
CA ASP A 18 -20.93 18.92 12.16
C ASP A 18 -19.52 18.97 12.78
N ARG A 19 -18.70 17.96 12.49
CA ARG A 19 -17.32 17.93 12.96
C ARG A 19 -16.48 19.06 12.37
N LEU A 20 -16.62 19.34 11.08
CA LEU A 20 -15.92 20.45 10.42
C LEU A 20 -16.32 21.80 11.00
N LYS A 21 -17.61 22.02 11.28
CA LYS A 21 -18.08 23.24 11.98
C LYS A 21 -17.41 23.41 13.33
N THR A 22 -17.40 22.34 14.14
CA THR A 22 -16.74 22.34 15.44
C THR A 22 -15.25 22.72 15.34
N LEU A 23 -14.53 22.19 14.34
CA LEU A 23 -13.12 22.50 14.12
C LEU A 23 -12.88 23.95 13.69
N VAL A 24 -13.78 24.53 12.88
CA VAL A 24 -13.72 25.96 12.53
C VAL A 24 -13.92 26.83 13.76
N ASP A 25 -14.91 26.53 14.59
CA ASP A 25 -15.21 27.27 15.82
C ASP A 25 -14.06 27.18 16.83
N GLU A 26 -13.47 25.99 17.02
CA GLU A 26 -12.27 25.80 17.83
C GLU A 26 -11.08 26.60 17.29
N SER A 27 -10.90 26.65 15.97
CA SER A 27 -9.82 27.42 15.36
C SER A 27 -10.03 28.93 15.54
N TYR A 28 -11.26 29.40 15.40
CA TYR A 28 -11.64 30.80 15.62
C TYR A 28 -11.40 31.21 17.08
N GLY A 29 -11.77 30.35 18.04
CA GLY A 29 -11.53 30.60 19.46
C GLY A 29 -10.04 30.74 19.84
N ARG A 30 -9.13 30.14 19.07
CA ARG A 30 -7.67 30.24 19.29
C ARG A 30 -7.05 31.50 18.68
N ASP A 31 -7.59 32.00 17.58
CA ASP A 31 -7.08 33.18 16.87
C ASP A 31 -8.23 33.96 16.19
N PRO A 32 -9.00 34.77 16.93
CA PRO A 32 -10.15 35.48 16.37
C PRO A 32 -9.80 36.55 15.33
N GLU A 33 -8.55 37.00 15.29
CA GLU A 33 -8.06 38.03 14.37
C GLU A 33 -7.75 37.47 12.98
N ALA A 34 -7.62 36.14 12.86
CA ALA A 34 -7.47 35.48 11.57
C ALA A 34 -8.80 35.50 10.79
N GLY A 35 -8.69 35.66 9.47
CA GLY A 35 -9.86 35.63 8.60
C GLY A 35 -10.52 34.25 8.54
N TYR A 36 -11.84 34.22 8.30
CA TYR A 36 -12.63 32.98 8.19
C TYR A 36 -12.03 31.93 7.23
N ALA A 37 -11.48 32.37 6.10
CA ALA A 37 -10.81 31.49 5.14
C ALA A 37 -9.63 30.71 5.74
N THR A 38 -8.90 31.32 6.69
CA THR A 38 -7.79 30.69 7.41
C THR A 38 -8.29 29.56 8.30
N HIS A 39 -9.35 29.80 9.08
CA HIS A 39 -9.96 28.79 9.95
C HIS A 39 -10.56 27.63 9.14
N LEU A 40 -11.25 27.93 8.05
CA LEU A 40 -11.77 26.92 7.16
C LEU A 40 -10.65 26.06 6.56
N ARG A 41 -9.53 26.67 6.13
CA ARG A 41 -8.36 25.93 5.64
C ARG A 41 -7.77 25.02 6.70
N MET A 42 -7.70 25.46 7.97
CA MET A 42 -7.23 24.64 9.08
C MET A 42 -8.17 23.48 9.37
N ALA A 43 -9.48 23.73 9.39
CA ALA A 43 -10.49 22.69 9.61
C ALA A 43 -10.51 21.66 8.47
N LEU A 44 -10.29 22.06 7.22
CA LEU A 44 -10.21 21.15 6.07
C LEU A 44 -8.88 20.40 5.98
N ASP A 45 -7.84 20.84 6.69
CA ASP A 45 -6.57 20.11 6.76
C ASP A 45 -6.67 18.94 7.75
N TYR A 46 -7.26 17.83 7.29
CA TYR A 46 -7.52 16.64 8.10
C TYR A 46 -6.30 16.07 8.80
N ARG A 47 -5.10 16.31 8.26
CA ARG A 47 -3.83 15.82 8.84
C ARG A 47 -3.57 16.40 10.23
N THR A 48 -4.24 17.48 10.61
CA THR A 48 -4.07 18.15 11.91
C THR A 48 -4.96 17.58 13.01
N TRP A 49 -6.08 16.93 12.66
CA TRP A 49 -7.08 16.45 13.62
C TRP A 49 -7.47 14.98 13.45
N HIS A 50 -7.11 14.37 12.33
CA HIS A 50 -7.36 12.96 12.08
C HIS A 50 -6.08 12.15 12.29
N VAL A 51 -6.19 11.08 13.06
CA VAL A 51 -5.10 10.14 13.32
C VAL A 51 -5.49 8.78 12.77
N MET A 52 -4.65 8.23 11.91
CA MET A 52 -4.77 6.87 11.40
C MET A 52 -3.85 5.97 12.20
N ASP A 53 -4.42 5.02 12.94
CA ASP A 53 -3.69 4.02 13.68
C ASP A 53 -3.75 2.68 12.96
N ALA A 54 -2.59 2.10 12.64
CA ALA A 54 -2.52 0.72 12.18
C ALA A 54 -2.44 -0.22 13.40
N ILE A 55 -3.27 -1.27 13.41
CA ILE A 55 -3.34 -2.26 14.48
C ILE A 55 -3.02 -3.63 13.89
N ILE A 56 -2.08 -4.35 14.51
CA ILE A 56 -1.82 -5.76 14.21
C ILE A 56 -2.66 -6.60 15.17
N THR A 57 -3.55 -7.43 14.63
CA THR A 57 -4.28 -8.44 15.39
C THR A 57 -3.51 -9.75 15.30
N GLY A 58 -3.10 -10.27 16.45
CA GLY A 58 -2.45 -11.58 16.58
C GLY A 58 -3.43 -12.75 16.49
N PRO A 59 -2.93 -13.99 16.45
CA PRO A 59 -3.75 -15.19 16.30
C PRO A 59 -4.70 -15.45 17.48
N GLU A 60 -4.39 -14.90 18.66
CA GLU A 60 -5.22 -15.03 19.86
C GLU A 60 -6.12 -13.82 20.08
N ARG A 61 -7.34 -14.06 20.60
CA ARG A 61 -8.27 -12.98 20.97
C ARG A 61 -7.63 -12.04 22.00
N GLY A 62 -7.69 -10.74 21.72
CA GLY A 62 -7.14 -9.70 22.60
C GLY A 62 -5.65 -9.40 22.37
N GLN A 63 -4.99 -10.08 21.44
CA GLN A 63 -3.62 -9.75 21.06
C GLN A 63 -3.64 -8.65 19.99
N GLU A 64 -3.91 -7.42 20.39
CA GLU A 64 -3.83 -6.25 19.50
C GLU A 64 -2.59 -5.42 19.82
N ARG A 65 -1.85 -5.05 18.77
CA ARG A 65 -0.68 -4.18 18.90
C ARG A 65 -0.82 -2.99 17.97
N LYS A 66 -0.93 -1.80 18.57
CA LYS A 66 -0.86 -0.54 17.85
C LYS A 66 0.53 -0.33 17.29
N ILE A 67 0.62 -0.16 15.98
CA ILE A 67 1.83 0.17 15.26
C ILE A 67 2.10 1.65 15.53
N SER A 68 3.10 1.92 16.34
CA SER A 68 3.55 3.27 16.61
C SER A 68 5.06 3.32 16.55
N ARG A 69 5.63 4.53 16.42
CA ARG A 69 7.07 4.76 16.50
C ARG A 69 7.71 4.24 17.80
N ARG A 70 6.90 3.97 18.83
CA ARG A 70 7.29 3.41 20.13
C ARG A 70 7.00 1.91 20.27
N ALA A 71 6.25 1.30 19.35
CA ALA A 71 6.02 -0.13 19.36
C ALA A 71 7.32 -0.86 18.99
N LYS A 72 7.78 -1.77 19.85
CA LYS A 72 8.91 -2.65 19.54
C LYS A 72 8.47 -3.70 18.52
N LEU A 73 8.39 -3.31 17.26
CA LEU A 73 8.26 -4.24 16.14
C LEU A 73 9.64 -4.79 15.79
N SER A 74 9.70 -6.05 15.42
CA SER A 74 10.90 -6.58 14.76
C SER A 74 11.12 -5.84 13.44
N GLN A 75 12.35 -5.88 12.93
CA GLN A 75 12.66 -5.26 11.65
C GLN A 75 11.84 -5.88 10.49
N GLY A 76 11.56 -7.19 10.55
CA GLY A 76 10.72 -7.89 9.59
C GLY A 76 9.25 -7.47 9.66
N GLU A 77 8.66 -7.42 10.86
CA GLU A 77 7.28 -6.97 11.05
C GLU A 77 7.08 -5.53 10.60
N THR A 78 8.05 -4.65 10.89
CA THR A 78 8.00 -3.26 10.44
C THR A 78 7.95 -3.16 8.91
N ARG A 79 8.75 -3.97 8.21
CA ARG A 79 8.76 -4.01 6.73
C ARG A 79 7.45 -4.55 6.18
N PHE A 80 6.96 -5.66 6.73
CA PHE A 80 5.68 -6.26 6.31
C PHE A 80 4.54 -5.24 6.41
N VAL A 81 4.40 -4.60 7.57
CA VAL A 81 3.41 -3.54 7.80
C VAL A 81 3.56 -2.39 6.82
N SER A 82 4.78 -1.98 6.54
CA SER A 82 5.04 -0.88 5.59
C SER A 82 4.54 -1.24 4.19
N TYR A 83 4.79 -2.47 3.73
CA TYR A 83 4.27 -2.96 2.45
C TYR A 83 2.74 -3.09 2.45
N VAL A 84 2.15 -3.68 3.49
CA VAL A 84 0.69 -3.80 3.60
C VAL A 84 0.02 -2.41 3.54
N THR A 85 0.56 -1.45 4.29
CA THR A 85 0.07 -0.06 4.28
C THR A 85 0.24 0.58 2.91
N LEU A 86 1.40 0.40 2.28
CA LEU A 86 1.67 0.92 0.93
C LEU A 86 0.69 0.36 -0.08
N PHE A 87 0.46 -0.95 -0.09
CA PHE A 87 -0.43 -1.60 -1.05
C PHE A 87 -1.88 -1.21 -0.82
N ALA A 88 -2.31 -1.11 0.44
CA ALA A 88 -3.64 -0.61 0.77
C ALA A 88 -3.84 0.85 0.32
N ALA A 89 -2.84 1.72 0.52
CA ALA A 89 -2.88 3.10 0.06
C ALA A 89 -2.91 3.20 -1.46
N ALA A 90 -2.09 2.40 -2.17
CA ALA A 90 -2.09 2.34 -3.63
C ALA A 90 -3.43 1.85 -4.18
N ASP A 91 -3.99 0.79 -3.63
CA ASP A 91 -5.31 0.28 -3.98
C ASP A 91 -6.40 1.32 -3.77
N ALA A 92 -6.43 1.98 -2.61
CA ALA A 92 -7.41 3.02 -2.31
C ALA A 92 -7.30 4.22 -3.27
N TYR A 93 -6.07 4.64 -3.59
CA TYR A 93 -5.83 5.71 -4.55
C TYR A 93 -6.28 5.32 -5.96
N LEU A 94 -5.89 4.14 -6.44
CA LEU A 94 -6.26 3.68 -7.79
C LEU A 94 -7.78 3.44 -7.92
N LYS A 95 -8.45 3.05 -6.83
CA LYS A 95 -9.92 2.91 -6.77
C LYS A 95 -10.66 4.25 -6.78
N SER A 96 -10.03 5.34 -6.37
CA SER A 96 -10.68 6.66 -6.34
C SER A 96 -10.62 7.40 -7.69
N LEU A 97 -9.91 6.85 -8.67
CA LEU A 97 -9.83 7.42 -10.02
C LEU A 97 -11.19 7.29 -10.75
N PRO A 98 -11.61 8.30 -11.53
CA PRO A 98 -12.94 8.35 -12.15
C PRO A 98 -13.20 7.24 -13.19
N ASP A 99 -12.14 6.70 -13.83
CA ASP A 99 -12.25 5.69 -14.90
C ASP A 99 -11.59 4.35 -14.53
N THR A 100 -11.95 3.79 -13.37
CA THR A 100 -11.36 2.56 -12.84
C THR A 100 -11.39 1.34 -13.78
N GLY A 101 -12.32 1.30 -14.74
CA GLY A 101 -12.43 0.19 -15.70
C GLY A 101 -11.37 0.20 -16.82
N LEU A 102 -10.70 1.33 -17.03
CA LEU A 102 -9.65 1.50 -18.06
C LEU A 102 -8.30 1.91 -17.45
N ALA A 103 -8.28 2.33 -16.20
CA ALA A 103 -7.07 2.76 -15.52
C ALA A 103 -6.15 1.55 -15.22
N LEU A 104 -4.90 1.64 -15.69
CA LEU A 104 -3.86 0.68 -15.35
C LEU A 104 -3.60 0.72 -13.83
N ARG A 105 -3.65 -0.44 -13.17
CA ARG A 105 -3.47 -0.58 -11.72
C ARG A 105 -2.06 -1.07 -11.37
N LEU A 106 -1.06 -0.32 -11.82
CA LEU A 106 0.36 -0.69 -11.72
C LEU A 106 1.07 -0.01 -10.54
N ILE A 107 1.87 -0.78 -9.80
CA ILE A 107 2.85 -0.27 -8.84
C ILE A 107 4.29 -0.55 -9.30
N LEU A 108 5.20 0.38 -9.00
CA LEU A 108 6.64 0.24 -9.26
C LEU A 108 7.38 0.21 -7.92
N LEU A 109 8.13 -0.85 -7.66
CA LEU A 109 8.89 -1.01 -6.41
C LEU A 109 10.37 -1.16 -6.70
N ASP A 110 11.17 -0.23 -6.20
CA ASP A 110 12.62 -0.33 -6.25
C ASP A 110 13.16 -1.03 -4.99
N ASP A 111 14.09 -1.97 -5.18
CA ASP A 111 14.66 -2.83 -4.13
C ASP A 111 13.60 -3.48 -3.23
N ALA A 112 12.61 -4.10 -3.88
CA ALA A 112 11.46 -4.71 -3.25
C ALA A 112 11.85 -5.87 -2.33
N PHE A 113 11.15 -5.95 -1.21
CA PHE A 113 11.26 -7.01 -0.21
C PHE A 113 12.66 -7.25 0.35
N ALA A 114 13.54 -6.24 0.29
CA ALA A 114 14.86 -6.31 0.89
C ALA A 114 14.76 -6.68 2.38
N LYS A 115 15.49 -7.74 2.77
CA LYS A 115 15.54 -8.28 4.15
C LYS A 115 14.19 -8.80 4.66
N VAL A 116 13.34 -9.30 3.76
CA VAL A 116 12.10 -10.02 4.08
C VAL A 116 12.31 -11.50 3.75
N ASP A 117 11.81 -12.42 4.57
CA ASP A 117 11.93 -13.86 4.33
C ASP A 117 10.97 -14.34 3.22
N GLN A 118 11.32 -15.45 2.56
CA GLN A 118 10.60 -15.97 1.39
C GLN A 118 9.11 -16.24 1.65
N ARG A 119 8.73 -16.70 2.86
CA ARG A 119 7.33 -16.95 3.20
C ARG A 119 6.55 -15.63 3.22
N THR A 120 7.09 -14.62 3.89
CA THR A 120 6.49 -13.29 3.97
C THR A 120 6.44 -12.61 2.59
N ILE A 121 7.44 -12.82 1.73
CA ILE A 121 7.39 -12.37 0.32
C ILE A 121 6.17 -12.98 -0.38
N GLY A 122 5.93 -14.29 -0.24
CA GLY A 122 4.75 -14.95 -0.81
C GLY A 122 3.43 -14.34 -0.32
N GLU A 123 3.32 -14.05 0.97
CA GLU A 123 2.13 -13.39 1.55
C GLU A 123 1.90 -11.98 0.98
N LEU A 124 2.98 -11.21 0.78
CA LEU A 124 2.93 -9.87 0.21
C LEU A 124 2.58 -9.90 -1.30
N MET A 125 3.12 -10.86 -2.05
CA MET A 125 2.79 -11.08 -3.46
C MET A 125 1.32 -11.51 -3.62
N ALA A 126 0.84 -12.42 -2.79
CA ALA A 126 -0.56 -12.82 -2.75
C ALA A 126 -1.48 -11.64 -2.38
N LEU A 127 -1.01 -10.70 -1.55
CA LEU A 127 -1.75 -9.48 -1.25
C LEU A 127 -1.86 -8.57 -2.48
N LEU A 128 -0.82 -8.41 -3.29
CA LEU A 128 -0.88 -7.64 -4.54
C LEU A 128 -1.95 -8.18 -5.48
N VAL A 129 -2.00 -9.51 -5.66
CA VAL A 129 -3.02 -10.18 -6.47
C VAL A 129 -4.43 -9.95 -5.90
N ARG A 130 -4.62 -10.09 -4.59
CA ARG A 130 -5.93 -9.84 -3.94
C ARG A 130 -6.41 -8.40 -4.08
N LEU A 131 -5.48 -7.45 -4.16
CA LEU A 131 -5.79 -6.03 -4.34
C LEU A 131 -5.93 -5.64 -5.82
N ASP A 132 -5.79 -6.59 -6.74
CA ASP A 132 -5.83 -6.34 -8.18
C ASP A 132 -4.78 -5.27 -8.57
N LEU A 133 -3.55 -5.43 -8.07
CA LEU A 133 -2.42 -4.56 -8.35
C LEU A 133 -1.40 -5.31 -9.21
N ASP A 134 -1.24 -4.82 -10.44
CA ASP A 134 -0.10 -5.18 -11.28
C ASP A 134 1.17 -4.57 -10.71
N PHE A 135 2.31 -5.21 -10.95
CA PHE A 135 3.58 -4.73 -10.40
C PHE A 135 4.73 -4.87 -11.39
N VAL A 136 5.67 -3.94 -11.28
CA VAL A 136 7.05 -4.13 -11.73
C VAL A 136 7.95 -3.84 -10.54
N MET A 137 8.89 -4.74 -10.28
CA MET A 137 9.77 -4.59 -9.13
C MET A 137 11.20 -5.02 -9.45
N THR A 138 12.14 -4.33 -8.82
CA THR A 138 13.55 -4.72 -8.79
C THR A 138 13.85 -5.33 -7.42
N GLY A 139 14.81 -6.25 -7.34
CA GLY A 139 15.20 -6.82 -6.06
C GLY A 139 16.36 -7.80 -6.22
N HIS A 140 17.17 -7.93 -5.17
CA HIS A 140 18.25 -8.91 -5.16
C HIS A 140 17.70 -10.32 -4.91
N ALA A 141 17.99 -11.25 -5.83
CA ALA A 141 17.54 -12.65 -5.76
C ALA A 141 16.02 -12.81 -5.53
N LEU A 142 15.22 -11.89 -6.08
CA LEU A 142 13.79 -11.85 -5.88
C LEU A 142 13.08 -12.71 -6.94
N TRP A 143 12.68 -13.91 -6.53
CA TRP A 143 11.90 -14.83 -7.35
C TRP A 143 10.46 -14.91 -6.81
N GLY A 144 9.50 -14.46 -7.61
CA GLY A 144 8.09 -14.37 -7.22
C GLY A 144 7.23 -15.59 -7.58
N PHE A 145 7.85 -16.78 -7.68
CA PHE A 145 7.19 -18.02 -8.11
C PHE A 145 6.38 -18.66 -6.99
N PHE A 146 5.28 -18.00 -6.62
CA PHE A 146 4.33 -18.46 -5.62
C PHE A 146 3.03 -18.88 -6.30
N ALA A 147 2.36 -19.90 -5.76
CA ALA A 147 1.11 -20.42 -6.33
C ALA A 147 -0.03 -19.39 -6.35
N ASP A 148 -0.01 -18.42 -5.43
CA ASP A 148 -0.98 -17.32 -5.39
C ASP A 148 -0.72 -16.24 -6.47
N VAL A 149 0.43 -16.28 -7.15
CA VAL A 149 0.76 -15.38 -8.26
C VAL A 149 0.40 -16.07 -9.57
N PRO A 150 -0.60 -15.56 -10.33
CA PRO A 150 -1.13 -16.27 -11.49
C PRO A 150 -0.18 -16.31 -12.67
N GLN A 151 0.54 -15.21 -12.95
CA GLN A 151 1.63 -15.21 -13.90
C GLN A 151 2.65 -14.12 -13.54
N MET A 152 3.90 -14.31 -13.94
CA MET A 152 4.89 -13.22 -13.96
C MET A 152 6.06 -13.50 -14.89
N ASP A 153 6.71 -12.44 -15.32
CA ASP A 153 8.00 -12.51 -15.99
C ASP A 153 9.10 -12.01 -15.06
N THR A 154 10.11 -12.85 -14.85
CA THR A 154 11.31 -12.50 -14.08
C THR A 154 12.50 -12.41 -15.01
N TYR A 155 13.20 -11.27 -14.93
CA TYR A 155 14.44 -11.04 -15.65
C TYR A 155 15.60 -11.03 -14.66
N GLU A 156 16.41 -12.08 -14.67
CA GLU A 156 17.63 -12.14 -13.87
C GLU A 156 18.78 -11.51 -14.67
N VAL A 157 19.36 -10.44 -14.12
CA VAL A 157 20.54 -9.80 -14.71
C VAL A 157 21.77 -10.23 -13.91
N ARG A 158 22.70 -10.93 -14.56
CA ARG A 158 23.96 -11.37 -13.97
C ARG A 158 25.11 -10.68 -14.66
N ARG A 159 26.10 -10.25 -13.90
CA ARG A 159 27.31 -9.64 -14.43
C ARG A 159 28.50 -10.10 -13.61
N ASP A 160 29.51 -10.64 -14.28
CA ASP A 160 30.81 -10.89 -13.69
C ASP A 160 31.75 -9.69 -13.94
N GLU A 161 32.75 -9.51 -13.09
CA GLU A 161 33.66 -8.37 -13.19
C GLU A 161 34.40 -8.39 -14.54
N GLY A 162 34.41 -7.25 -15.24
CA GLY A 162 35.02 -7.13 -16.56
C GLY A 162 34.24 -7.77 -17.72
N THR A 163 33.03 -8.30 -17.49
CA THR A 163 32.19 -8.92 -18.54
C THR A 163 30.93 -8.11 -18.86
N ALA A 164 30.31 -8.44 -20.00
CA ALA A 164 28.99 -7.96 -20.35
C ALA A 164 27.92 -8.60 -19.44
N ALA A 165 26.84 -7.86 -19.15
CA ALA A 165 25.72 -8.41 -18.42
C ALA A 165 24.98 -9.44 -19.29
N VAL A 166 24.61 -10.56 -18.66
CA VAL A 166 23.77 -11.60 -19.24
C VAL A 166 22.40 -11.51 -18.59
N THR A 167 21.34 -11.58 -19.40
CA THR A 167 19.95 -11.56 -18.92
C THR A 167 19.29 -12.90 -19.17
N THR A 168 18.70 -13.48 -18.14
CA THR A 168 17.87 -14.68 -18.22
C THR A 168 16.41 -14.29 -18.03
N HIS A 169 15.53 -14.69 -18.94
CA HIS A 169 14.08 -14.48 -18.82
C HIS A 169 13.39 -15.78 -18.44
N VAL A 170 12.63 -15.76 -17.34
CA VAL A 170 11.81 -16.87 -16.89
C VAL A 170 10.37 -16.41 -16.78
N HIS A 171 9.47 -17.13 -17.45
CA HIS A 171 8.03 -16.96 -17.32
C HIS A 171 7.48 -17.94 -16.29
N TRP A 172 6.62 -17.44 -15.39
CA TRP A 172 5.86 -18.23 -14.43
C TRP A 172 4.40 -18.20 -14.84
N ASP A 173 3.77 -19.37 -14.94
CA ASP A 173 2.37 -19.54 -15.36
C ASP A 173 1.41 -19.83 -14.19
N GLY A 174 1.86 -19.62 -12.95
CA GLY A 174 1.12 -19.96 -11.73
C GLY A 174 1.47 -21.32 -11.13
N HIS A 175 2.12 -22.20 -11.90
CA HIS A 175 2.46 -23.55 -11.46
C HIS A 175 3.86 -24.02 -11.88
N THR A 176 4.31 -23.63 -13.07
CA THR A 176 5.54 -24.07 -13.72
C THR A 176 6.36 -22.87 -14.20
N ARG A 177 7.68 -23.04 -14.16
CA ARG A 177 8.66 -22.07 -14.65
C ARG A 177 9.08 -22.46 -16.06
N HIS A 178 8.99 -21.53 -16.99
CA HIS A 178 9.38 -21.69 -18.39
C HIS A 178 10.57 -20.78 -18.67
N LEU A 179 11.73 -21.37 -18.94
CA LEU A 179 12.88 -20.61 -19.41
C LEU A 179 12.59 -20.11 -20.82
N GLN A 180 12.55 -18.81 -21.00
CA GLN A 180 12.33 -18.20 -22.30
C GLN A 180 13.69 -18.03 -22.97
N THR A 181 13.81 -18.57 -24.19
CA THR A 181 15.00 -18.36 -25.01
C THR A 181 14.76 -17.14 -25.87
N VAL A 182 15.65 -16.16 -25.77
CA VAL A 182 15.62 -14.98 -26.65
C VAL A 182 15.79 -15.48 -28.09
N SER A 183 14.76 -15.32 -28.92
CA SER A 183 14.82 -15.63 -30.37
C SER A 183 15.53 -14.53 -31.14
#